data_AF-A0A7S2M6I6-F1
#
_entry.id   AF-A0A7S2M6I6-F1
#
_cell.length_a   1.000
_cell.length_b   1.000
_cell.length_c   1.000
_cell.angle_alpha   90.00
_cell.angle_beta   90.00
_cell.angle_gamma   90.00
#
_symmetry.space_group_name_H-M   'P 1'
#
loop_
_entity.id
_entity.type
_entity.pdbx_description
1 polymer ?
#
loop_
_entity_poly.entity_id
_entity_poly.type
_entity_poly.pdbx_seq_one_letter_code
_entity_poly.pdbx_strand_id
1 'polypeptide(L)'
;GAANVVLNCANIGFTYGENVLKRPKFERFSWAGVEDAFRFYAQIGMTVHAVVSEGLLNRHGTKGLSDGLQHSLVVVPCRDEMRDNDDLSTLLEAEKWRCQFVDNDNYRDWPERLRDRP
;
A
#
# COMPACT_ATOMS: atom_id res chain seq x y z
N GLY A 1 -21.40 -1.34 8.08
CA GLY A 1 -19.93 -1.39 8.26
C GLY A 1 -19.28 -0.39 7.33
N ALA A 2 -18.00 -0.05 7.53
CA ALA A 2 -17.29 0.84 6.61
C ALA A 2 -17.33 0.29 5.17
N ALA A 3 -17.71 1.12 4.20
CA ALA A 3 -17.84 0.72 2.80
C ALA A 3 -16.51 0.74 2.03
N ASN A 4 -15.45 1.29 2.63
CA ASN A 4 -14.15 1.50 2.02
C ASN A 4 -13.05 0.80 2.83
N VAL A 5 -11.94 0.48 2.18
CA VAL A 5 -10.69 0.05 2.82
C VAL A 5 -9.50 0.60 2.03
N VAL A 6 -8.45 1.00 2.73
CA VAL A 6 -7.18 1.39 2.12
C VAL A 6 -6.17 0.26 2.26
N LEU A 7 -5.43 -0.05 1.19
CA LEU A 7 -4.33 -1.01 1.23
C LEU A 7 -3.00 -0.28 1.04
N ASN A 8 -2.05 -0.48 1.95
CA ASN A 8 -0.67 -0.08 1.70
C ASN A 8 0.00 -1.14 0.81
N CYS A 9 0.10 -0.87 -0.50
CA CYS A 9 0.66 -1.82 -1.45
C CYS A 9 2.11 -2.17 -1.14
N ALA A 10 2.91 -1.20 -0.69
CA ALA A 10 4.32 -1.43 -0.36
C ALA A 10 4.42 -2.41 0.81
N ASN A 11 3.76 -2.11 1.93
CA ASN A 11 3.80 -2.97 3.12
C ASN A 11 3.31 -4.39 2.80
N ILE A 12 2.14 -4.53 2.18
CA ILE A 12 1.55 -5.82 1.85
C ILE A 12 2.44 -6.59 0.87
N GLY A 13 2.88 -5.95 -0.20
CA GLY A 13 3.65 -6.58 -1.26
C GLY A 13 5.04 -7.05 -0.80
N PHE A 14 5.74 -6.25 0.01
CA PHE A 14 7.01 -6.65 0.62
C PHE A 14 6.82 -7.72 1.68
N THR A 15 5.84 -7.57 2.57
CA THR A 15 5.56 -8.57 3.63
C THR A 15 5.22 -9.92 3.01
N TYR A 16 4.38 -9.95 1.98
CA TYR A 16 4.00 -11.19 1.31
C TYR A 16 5.19 -11.84 0.61
N GLY A 17 5.97 -11.07 -0.16
CA GLY A 17 7.12 -11.66 -0.87
C GLY A 17 8.21 -12.14 0.09
N GLU A 18 8.46 -11.45 1.21
CA GLU A 18 9.43 -11.87 2.23
C GLU A 18 8.92 -13.06 3.07
N ASN A 19 7.70 -12.97 3.61
CA ASN A 19 7.23 -13.94 4.60
C ASN A 19 6.50 -15.13 4.00
N VAL A 20 5.78 -14.97 2.89
CA VAL A 20 5.01 -16.05 2.25
C VAL A 20 5.84 -16.71 1.15
N LEU A 21 6.37 -15.91 0.23
CA LEU A 21 7.12 -16.44 -0.93
C LEU A 21 8.61 -16.68 -0.65
N LYS A 22 9.13 -16.23 0.50
CA LYS A 22 10.54 -16.35 0.89
C LYS A 22 11.51 -15.80 -0.16
N ARG A 23 11.14 -14.69 -0.81
CA ARG A 23 11.93 -14.08 -1.89
C ARG A 23 13.21 -13.43 -1.37
N PRO A 24 14.30 -13.45 -2.18
CA PRO A 24 15.55 -12.79 -1.84
C PRO A 24 15.39 -11.26 -1.80
N LYS A 25 16.34 -10.57 -1.15
CA LYS A 25 16.27 -9.13 -0.88
C LYS A 25 15.96 -8.23 -2.07
N PHE A 26 16.48 -8.58 -3.24
CA PHE A 26 16.34 -7.79 -4.45
C PHE A 26 14.99 -7.95 -5.16
N GLU A 27 14.19 -8.95 -4.76
CA GLU A 27 12.92 -9.31 -5.41
C GLU A 27 11.77 -9.43 -4.39
N ARG A 28 11.92 -8.82 -3.20
CA ARG A 28 10.99 -9.01 -2.08
C ARG A 28 9.56 -8.54 -2.35
N PHE A 29 9.35 -7.61 -3.27
CA PHE A 29 8.00 -7.14 -3.57
C PHE A 29 7.24 -8.15 -4.43
N SER A 30 5.98 -8.41 -4.08
CA SER A 30 5.08 -9.26 -4.87
C SER A 30 3.68 -8.66 -4.98
N TRP A 31 3.26 -8.38 -6.21
CA TRP A 31 1.88 -7.99 -6.51
C TRP A 31 0.84 -9.06 -6.14
N ALA A 32 1.22 -10.34 -6.08
CA ALA A 32 0.29 -11.41 -5.71
C ALA A 32 -0.31 -11.19 -4.32
N GLY A 33 0.48 -10.68 -3.35
CA GLY A 33 -0.04 -10.38 -2.02
C GLY A 33 -1.04 -9.23 -2.00
N VAL A 34 -0.79 -8.21 -2.81
CA VAL A 34 -1.71 -7.07 -2.95
C VAL A 34 -3.01 -7.50 -3.65
N GLU A 35 -2.90 -8.34 -4.68
CA GLU A 35 -4.02 -8.89 -5.44
C GLU A 35 -4.89 -9.81 -4.56
N ASP A 36 -4.29 -10.66 -3.71
CA ASP A 36 -5.02 -11.50 -2.75
C ASP A 36 -5.78 -10.64 -1.73
N ALA A 37 -5.15 -9.60 -1.19
CA ALA A 37 -5.80 -8.65 -0.29
C ALA A 37 -6.95 -7.89 -0.97
N PHE A 38 -6.72 -7.37 -2.17
CA PHE A 38 -7.73 -6.70 -2.98
C PHE A 38 -8.96 -7.59 -3.20
N ARG A 39 -8.75 -8.83 -3.64
CA ARG A 39 -9.84 -9.79 -3.91
C ARG A 39 -10.64 -10.09 -2.66
N PHE A 40 -9.98 -10.30 -1.52
CA PHE A 40 -10.66 -10.56 -0.26
C PHE A 40 -11.63 -9.43 0.10
N TYR A 41 -11.14 -8.18 0.09
CA TYR A 41 -11.97 -7.02 0.46
C TYR A 41 -13.07 -6.72 -0.57
N ALA A 42 -12.78 -6.88 -1.86
CA ALA A 42 -13.78 -6.73 -2.92
C ALA A 42 -14.89 -7.78 -2.80
N GLN A 43 -14.56 -9.05 -2.49
CA GLN A 43 -15.53 -10.13 -2.34
C GLN A 43 -16.50 -9.93 -1.18
N ILE A 44 -16.04 -9.28 -0.10
CA ILE A 44 -16.92 -8.93 1.03
C ILE A 44 -17.64 -7.58 0.82
N GLY A 45 -17.60 -7.03 -0.40
CA GLY A 45 -18.38 -5.87 -0.81
C GLY A 45 -17.77 -4.52 -0.44
N MET A 46 -16.47 -4.44 -0.16
CA MET A 46 -15.79 -3.18 0.14
C MET A 46 -15.18 -2.55 -1.11
N THR A 47 -15.24 -1.22 -1.21
CA THR A 47 -14.45 -0.44 -2.18
C THR A 47 -13.01 -0.35 -1.69
N VAL A 48 -12.07 -0.79 -2.53
CA VAL A 48 -10.65 -0.83 -2.20
C VAL A 48 -9.93 0.38 -2.79
N HIS A 49 -9.09 1.03 -1.99
CA HIS A 49 -8.18 2.11 -2.40
C HIS A 49 -6.75 1.63 -2.16
N ALA A 50 -6.05 1.23 -3.21
CA ALA A 50 -4.75 0.58 -3.13
C ALA A 50 -3.62 1.62 -3.33
N VAL A 51 -3.07 2.12 -2.23
CA VAL A 51 -2.07 3.18 -2.24
C VAL A 51 -0.70 2.61 -2.64
N VAL A 52 -0.10 3.20 -3.67
CA VAL A 52 1.21 2.79 -4.20
C VAL A 52 2.03 4.01 -4.58
N SER A 53 3.32 4.03 -4.24
CA SER A 53 4.22 5.08 -4.73
C SER A 53 4.53 4.89 -6.21
N GLU A 54 4.62 6.00 -6.95
CA GLU A 54 5.01 6.03 -8.35
C GLU A 54 6.33 5.29 -8.59
N GLY A 55 7.31 5.46 -7.70
CA GLY A 55 8.60 4.77 -7.78
C GLY A 55 8.47 3.24 -7.66
N LEU A 56 7.60 2.74 -6.79
CA LEU A 56 7.35 1.31 -6.67
C LEU A 56 6.60 0.78 -7.90
N LEU A 57 5.60 1.52 -8.37
CA LEU A 57 4.84 1.19 -9.57
C LEU A 57 5.73 1.14 -10.82
N ASN A 58 6.61 2.12 -11.00
CA ASN A 58 7.57 2.17 -12.11
C ASN A 58 8.57 1.01 -12.05
N ARG A 59 9.00 0.61 -10.86
CA ARG A 59 9.95 -0.49 -10.67
C ARG A 59 9.35 -1.86 -10.98
N HIS A 60 8.11 -2.10 -10.57
CA HIS A 60 7.48 -3.43 -10.65
C HIS A 60 6.45 -3.55 -11.79
N GLY A 61 6.07 -2.44 -12.41
CA GLY A 61 5.02 -2.37 -13.44
C GLY A 61 3.65 -2.81 -12.91
N THR A 62 2.65 -2.85 -13.79
CA THR A 62 1.30 -3.35 -13.49
C THR A 62 1.01 -4.70 -14.16
N LYS A 63 2.02 -5.32 -14.76
CA LYS A 63 1.83 -6.56 -15.51
C LYS A 63 1.37 -7.68 -14.57
N GLY A 64 0.20 -8.24 -14.88
CA GLY A 64 -0.40 -9.34 -14.10
C GLY A 64 -1.35 -8.89 -12.99
N LEU A 65 -1.58 -7.58 -12.83
CA LEU A 65 -2.65 -7.07 -11.98
C LEU A 65 -4.00 -7.25 -12.66
N SER A 66 -5.02 -7.61 -11.90
CA SER A 66 -6.40 -7.58 -12.42
C SER A 66 -6.82 -6.15 -12.78
N ASP A 67 -7.72 -6.01 -13.75
CA ASP A 67 -8.28 -4.70 -14.11
C ASP A 67 -8.92 -4.02 -12.89
N GLY A 68 -9.58 -4.78 -12.02
CA GLY A 68 -10.16 -4.26 -10.78
C GLY A 68 -9.13 -3.62 -9.86
N LEU A 69 -7.99 -4.28 -9.64
CA LEU A 69 -6.92 -3.70 -8.84
C LEU A 69 -6.30 -2.49 -9.53
N GLN A 70 -6.07 -2.52 -10.85
CA GLN A 70 -5.53 -1.38 -11.58
C GLN A 70 -6.40 -0.12 -11.44
N HIS A 71 -7.72 -0.26 -11.53
CA HIS A 71 -8.66 0.86 -11.32
C HIS A 71 -8.75 1.31 -9.86
N SER A 72 -8.30 0.48 -8.92
CA SER A 72 -8.29 0.78 -7.49
C SER A 72 -6.99 1.44 -7.02
N LEU A 73 -5.98 1.55 -7.89
CA LEU A 73 -4.68 2.13 -7.53
C LEU A 73 -4.80 3.64 -7.26
N VAL A 74 -4.30 4.06 -6.11
CA VAL A 74 -4.06 5.46 -5.77
C VAL A 74 -2.55 5.70 -5.87
N VAL A 75 -2.11 6.29 -6.97
CA VAL A 75 -0.68 6.49 -7.24
C VAL A 75 -0.19 7.77 -6.58
N VAL A 76 0.78 7.62 -5.68
CA VAL A 76 1.39 8.71 -4.92
C VAL A 76 2.67 9.14 -5.63
N PRO A 77 2.82 10.41 -6.03
CA PRO A 77 4.02 10.88 -6.69
C PRO A 77 5.25 10.78 -5.77
N CYS A 78 6.41 10.50 -6.35
CA CYS A 78 7.66 10.54 -5.59
C CYS A 78 7.95 11.97 -5.09
N ARG A 79 8.46 12.08 -3.86
CA ARG A 79 8.96 13.33 -3.29
C ARG A 79 10.32 13.06 -2.67
N ASP A 80 11.36 13.67 -3.23
CA ASP A 80 12.76 13.41 -2.85
C ASP A 80 13.04 13.61 -1.35
N GLU A 81 12.32 14.53 -0.71
CA GLU A 81 12.48 14.88 0.70
C GLU A 81 11.59 14.06 1.65
N MET A 82 10.74 13.15 1.14
CA MET A 82 9.78 12.40 1.94
C MET A 82 9.91 10.89 1.69
N ARG A 83 10.75 10.25 2.50
CA ARG A 83 11.03 8.81 2.42
C ARG A 83 9.79 7.93 2.66
N ASP A 84 8.84 8.40 3.47
CA ASP A 84 7.64 7.64 3.89
C ASP A 84 6.36 8.27 3.35
N ASN A 85 6.43 8.77 2.11
CA ASN A 85 5.31 9.47 1.49
C ASN A 85 4.12 8.53 1.22
N ASP A 86 4.38 7.26 0.94
CA ASP A 86 3.36 6.22 0.76
C ASP A 86 2.63 5.90 2.07
N ASP A 87 3.35 5.80 3.18
CA ASP A 87 2.74 5.58 4.49
C ASP A 87 1.87 6.79 4.92
N LEU A 88 2.36 8.02 4.74
CA LEU A 88 1.54 9.24 4.95
C LEU A 88 0.32 9.27 4.06
N SER A 89 0.47 8.96 2.78
CA SER A 89 -0.65 8.93 1.85
C SER A 89 -1.65 7.83 2.19
N THR A 90 -1.21 6.69 2.72
CA THR A 90 -2.08 5.61 3.22
C THR A 90 -2.98 6.13 4.35
N LEU A 91 -2.40 6.82 5.35
CA LEU A 91 -3.17 7.38 6.46
C LEU A 91 -4.12 8.50 6.01
N LEU A 92 -3.66 9.40 5.15
CA LEU A 92 -4.48 10.50 4.62
C LEU A 92 -5.65 9.98 3.76
N GLU A 93 -5.41 8.95 2.95
CA GLU A 93 -6.48 8.33 2.14
C GLU A 93 -7.48 7.61 3.05
N ALA A 94 -7.03 6.96 4.13
CA ALA A 94 -7.91 6.31 5.10
C ALA A 94 -8.75 7.34 5.87
N GLU A 95 -8.17 8.47 6.26
CA GLU A 95 -8.87 9.60 6.87
C GLU A 95 -9.93 10.18 5.93
N LYS A 96 -9.56 10.45 4.68
CA LYS A 96 -10.45 10.98 3.63
C LYS A 96 -11.69 10.12 3.44
N TRP A 97 -11.54 8.79 3.42
CA TRP A 97 -12.66 7.85 3.27
C TRP A 97 -13.28 7.40 4.60
N ARG A 98 -12.76 7.90 5.73
CA ARG A 98 -13.15 7.53 7.10
C ARG A 98 -13.22 6.01 7.27
N CYS A 99 -12.17 5.31 6.85
CA CYS A 99 -12.15 3.87 6.80
C CYS A 99 -10.90 3.26 7.46
N GLN A 100 -10.90 1.93 7.57
CA GLN A 100 -9.73 1.18 7.99
C GLN A 100 -8.71 1.12 6.86
N PHE A 101 -7.44 1.00 7.24
CA PHE A 101 -6.36 0.67 6.32
C PHE A 101 -5.68 -0.64 6.73
N VAL A 102 -5.01 -1.27 5.78
CA VAL A 102 -4.34 -2.57 5.96
C VAL A 102 -2.84 -2.36 5.82
N ASP A 103 -2.17 -2.52 6.95
CA ASP A 103 -0.73 -2.36 7.12
C ASP A 103 -0.27 -3.25 8.29
N ASN A 104 0.95 -3.78 8.23
CA ASN A 104 1.60 -4.49 9.34
C ASN A 104 2.59 -3.61 10.12
N ASP A 105 2.81 -2.37 9.70
CA ASP A 105 3.57 -1.39 10.45
C ASP A 105 2.73 -0.81 11.61
N ASN A 106 3.41 -0.49 12.71
CA ASN A 106 2.83 0.18 13.87
C ASN A 106 3.21 1.67 13.93
N TYR A 107 3.96 2.19 12.95
CA TYR A 107 4.39 3.59 12.83
C TYR A 107 5.06 4.13 14.11
N ARG A 108 5.85 3.29 14.80
CA ARG A 108 6.39 3.64 16.14
C ARG A 108 7.42 4.77 16.12
N ASP A 109 8.07 4.95 14.98
CA ASP A 109 9.11 5.94 14.73
C ASP A 109 8.57 7.27 14.18
N TRP A 110 7.28 7.32 13.82
CA TRP A 110 6.64 8.53 13.31
C TRP A 110 6.62 9.70 14.28
N PRO A 111 6.40 9.54 15.61
CA PRO A 111 6.47 10.65 16.55
C PRO A 111 7.83 11.36 16.56
N GLU A 112 8.91 10.66 16.22
CA GLU A 112 10.25 11.24 16.09
C GLU A 112 10.38 11.93 14.72
N ARG A 113 9.98 11.24 13.63
CA ARG A 113 10.05 11.76 12.25
C ARG A 113 9.17 13.00 12.01
N LEU A 114 8.08 13.18 12.76
CA LEU A 114 7.19 14.34 12.67
C LEU A 114 7.73 15.57 13.42
N ARG A 115 8.62 15.40 14.42
CA ARG A 115 9.24 16.52 15.15
C ARG A 115 10.35 17.19 14.34
N ASP A 116 10.99 16.43 13.46
CA ASP A 116 12.09 16.91 12.62
C ASP A 116 11.61 17.55 11.30
N ARG A 117 10.29 17.72 11.13
CA ARG A 117 9.74 18.52 10.03
C ARG A 117 9.79 20.01 10.41
N PRO A 118 10.36 20.89 9.55
CA PRO A 118 10.42 22.33 9.80
C PRO A 118 9.03 22.99 9.88
#